data_AF-A0A955SEN6-F1
#
_entry.id   AF-A0A955SEN6-F1
#
_cell.length_a   1.000
_cell.length_b   1.000
_cell.length_c   1.000
_cell.angle_alpha   90.00
_cell.angle_beta   90.00
_cell.angle_gamma   90.00
#
_symmetry.space_group_name_H-M   'P 1'
#
loop_
_entity.id
_entity.type
_entity.pdbx_description
1 polymer ?
#
loop_
_entity_poly.entity_id
_entity_poly.type
_entity_poly.pdbx_seq_one_letter_code
_entity_poly.pdbx_strand_id
1 'polypeptide(L)'
;MGQPPTPVENRDFETLNSIVSEVLFEKGTDTYRLPMPTDAEGKNLFHSAIERLEAWRQRNPGSSEDIVYYTEGLCYEKLGQPMNALETYRLVKTTDADLQKTVEEKISGLEDILNYFPPDQMGVGGLPPRDQSEEAIEAYKGTEWEPLVWILAENEAVNRALEERDSTGQVASTAYKEALEALIVRFSDSARIYEHWMRLGLYYENVAREWITVGEYGNNPKAWELADKALQKAS
;
A
#
# COMPACT_ATOMS: atom_id res chain seq x y z
N MET A 1 -34.87 -11.80 8.04
CA MET A 1 -35.45 -10.59 7.43
C MET A 1 -34.38 -9.52 7.48
N GLY A 2 -33.68 -9.30 6.37
CA GLY A 2 -32.67 -8.24 6.29
C GLY A 2 -33.39 -6.89 6.28
N GLN A 3 -32.94 -5.96 7.12
CA GLN A 3 -33.38 -4.57 6.98
C GLN A 3 -33.06 -4.11 5.55
N PRO A 4 -33.96 -3.37 4.89
CA PRO A 4 -33.62 -2.74 3.62
C PRO A 4 -32.41 -1.83 3.85
N PRO A 5 -31.51 -1.68 2.85
CA PRO A 5 -30.43 -0.71 2.94
C PRO A 5 -31.05 0.64 3.30
N THR A 6 -30.52 1.25 4.35
CA THR A 6 -30.87 2.61 4.75
C THR A 6 -30.71 3.51 3.52
N PRO A 7 -31.67 4.41 3.24
CA PRO A 7 -31.56 5.33 2.13
C PRO A 7 -30.24 6.09 2.26
N VAL A 8 -29.53 6.26 1.15
CA VAL A 8 -28.34 7.11 1.03
C VAL A 8 -28.71 8.45 1.66
N GLU A 9 -28.13 8.75 2.82
CA GLU A 9 -28.28 10.06 3.42
C GLU A 9 -27.60 11.02 2.45
N ASN A 10 -28.42 11.76 1.72
CA ASN A 10 -27.98 12.66 0.68
C ASN A 10 -27.07 13.68 1.38
N ARG A 11 -25.75 13.60 1.15
CA ARG A 11 -24.76 14.53 1.70
C ARG A 11 -24.86 15.91 1.03
N ASP A 12 -26.09 16.41 0.84
CA ASP A 12 -26.44 17.66 0.18
C ASP A 12 -25.87 18.89 0.90
N PHE A 13 -25.36 18.71 2.13
CA PHE A 13 -24.74 19.76 2.95
C PHE A 13 -23.26 19.51 3.27
N GLU A 14 -22.60 18.57 2.58
CA GLU A 14 -21.19 18.35 2.81
C GLU A 14 -20.37 19.58 2.43
N THR A 15 -19.68 20.13 3.42
CA THR A 15 -18.83 21.31 3.26
C THR A 15 -17.40 20.88 3.05
N LEU A 16 -16.60 21.73 2.41
CA LEU A 16 -15.15 21.51 2.33
C LEU A 16 -14.56 21.30 3.74
N ASN A 17 -15.02 22.09 4.72
CA ASN A 17 -14.59 21.98 6.11
C ASN A 17 -14.86 20.60 6.72
N SER A 18 -15.98 19.94 6.43
CA SER A 18 -16.23 18.60 6.94
C SER A 18 -15.25 17.59 6.37
N ILE A 19 -15.00 17.63 5.06
CA ILE A 19 -14.05 16.71 4.40
C ILE A 19 -12.64 16.94 4.96
N VAL A 20 -12.21 18.20 5.01
CA VAL A 20 -10.89 18.58 5.51
C VAL A 20 -10.71 18.20 6.99
N SER A 21 -11.72 18.40 7.83
CA SER A 21 -11.63 18.09 9.26
C SER A 21 -11.46 16.59 9.51
N GLU A 22 -12.15 15.74 8.75
CA GLU A 22 -11.99 14.28 8.83
C GLU A 22 -10.56 13.86 8.46
N VAL A 23 -10.03 14.38 7.35
CA VAL A 23 -8.66 14.09 6.91
C VAL A 23 -7.63 14.59 7.92
N LEU A 24 -7.80 15.81 8.45
CA LEU A 24 -6.87 16.38 9.43
C LEU A 24 -6.91 15.65 10.77
N PHE A 25 -8.05 15.08 11.16
CA PHE A 25 -8.16 14.25 12.35
C PHE A 25 -7.34 12.96 12.21
N GLU A 26 -7.40 12.33 11.04
CA GLU A 26 -6.72 11.05 10.74
C GLU A 26 -5.29 11.22 10.17
N LYS A 27 -4.81 12.45 9.97
CA LYS A 27 -3.49 12.69 9.35
C LYS A 27 -2.32 12.09 10.14
N GLY A 28 -2.50 11.87 11.44
CA GLY A 28 -1.48 11.28 12.32
C GLY A 28 -1.48 9.75 12.31
N THR A 29 -2.45 9.11 11.65
CA THR A 29 -2.61 7.66 11.68
C THR A 29 -1.44 6.98 10.97
N ASP A 30 -0.86 6.00 11.65
CA ASP A 30 0.16 5.10 11.12
C ASP A 30 -0.54 4.04 10.26
N THR A 31 -0.77 4.37 8.99
CA THR A 31 -1.45 3.50 8.02
C THR A 31 -0.63 2.30 7.59
N TYR A 32 0.63 2.19 8.03
CA TYR A 32 1.45 1.00 7.81
C TYR A 32 1.12 -0.09 8.84
N ARG A 33 1.02 0.27 10.12
CA ARG A 33 0.78 -0.68 11.22
C ARG A 33 -0.70 -0.84 11.58
N LEU A 34 -1.51 0.16 11.29
CA LEU A 34 -2.93 0.18 11.64
C LEU A 34 -3.80 0.01 10.40
N PRO A 35 -5.00 -0.58 10.54
CA PRO A 35 -5.96 -0.60 9.45
C PRO A 35 -6.30 0.82 9.01
N MET A 36 -6.57 0.97 7.71
CA MET A 36 -6.95 2.26 7.15
C MET A 36 -8.21 2.80 7.85
N PRO A 37 -8.23 4.08 8.27
CA PRO A 37 -9.42 4.68 8.86
C PRO A 37 -10.58 4.61 7.87
N THR A 38 -11.79 4.47 8.41
CA THR A 38 -13.01 4.38 7.62
C THR A 38 -13.90 5.59 7.84
N ASP A 39 -14.59 6.03 6.79
CA ASP A 39 -15.63 7.04 6.89
C ASP A 39 -16.90 6.48 7.57
N ALA A 40 -17.94 7.32 7.69
CA ALA A 40 -19.22 6.94 8.29
C ALA A 40 -19.94 5.78 7.56
N GLU A 41 -19.57 5.49 6.31
CA GLU A 41 -20.11 4.40 5.49
C GLU A 41 -19.26 3.13 5.56
N GLY A 42 -18.17 3.15 6.33
CA GLY A 42 -17.21 2.04 6.42
C GLY A 42 -16.26 1.94 5.23
N LYS A 43 -16.20 2.96 4.37
CA LYS A 43 -15.25 3.01 3.23
C LYS A 43 -13.91 3.57 3.69
N ASN A 44 -12.84 3.26 2.97
CA ASN A 44 -11.53 3.87 3.18
C ASN A 44 -11.65 5.40 3.17
N LEU A 45 -11.33 6.04 4.30
CA LEU A 45 -11.54 7.47 4.52
C LEU A 45 -10.79 8.32 3.52
N PHE A 46 -9.51 8.02 3.26
CA PHE A 46 -8.68 8.82 2.36
C PHE A 46 -9.12 8.69 0.90
N HIS A 47 -9.51 7.49 0.47
CA HIS A 47 -10.06 7.29 -0.87
C HIS A 47 -11.40 8.01 -1.04
N SER A 48 -12.31 7.83 -0.07
CA SER A 48 -13.62 8.52 -0.03
C SER A 48 -13.45 10.04 -0.02
N ALA A 49 -12.47 10.56 0.74
CA ALA A 49 -12.17 11.98 0.80
C ALA A 49 -11.74 12.54 -0.57
N ILE A 50 -10.92 11.82 -1.35
CA ILE A 50 -10.51 12.25 -2.71
C ILE A 50 -11.74 12.38 -3.61
N GLU A 51 -12.62 11.37 -3.65
CA GLU A 51 -13.85 11.41 -4.45
C GLU A 51 -14.76 12.58 -4.04
N ARG A 52 -14.87 12.82 -2.73
CA ARG A 52 -15.68 13.92 -2.17
C ARG A 52 -15.08 15.29 -2.50
N LEU A 53 -13.75 15.44 -2.44
CA LEU A 53 -13.05 16.67 -2.83
C LEU A 53 -13.21 16.96 -4.33
N GLU A 54 -13.15 15.93 -5.17
CA GLU A 54 -13.39 16.07 -6.61
C GLU A 54 -14.84 16.53 -6.88
N ALA A 55 -15.82 15.86 -6.27
CA ALA A 55 -17.23 16.24 -6.40
C ALA A 55 -17.51 17.65 -5.87
N TRP A 56 -16.85 18.07 -4.77
CA TRP A 56 -16.96 19.43 -4.24
C TRP A 56 -16.40 20.47 -5.22
N ARG A 57 -15.23 20.19 -5.82
CA ARG A 57 -14.56 21.07 -6.79
C ARG A 57 -15.37 21.24 -8.08
N GLN A 58 -16.01 20.17 -8.56
CA GLN A 58 -16.91 20.23 -9.72
C GLN A 58 -18.12 21.15 -9.47
N ARG A 59 -18.63 21.20 -8.23
CA ARG A 59 -19.73 22.09 -7.82
C ARG A 59 -19.27 23.52 -7.53
N ASN A 60 -18.02 23.72 -7.11
CA ASN A 60 -17.45 25.01 -6.72
C ASN A 60 -16.12 25.31 -7.47
N PRO A 61 -16.14 25.50 -8.80
CA PRO A 61 -14.91 25.70 -9.56
C PRO A 61 -14.13 26.95 -9.11
N GLY A 62 -12.81 26.84 -8.96
CA GLY A 62 -11.92 27.96 -8.60
C GLY A 62 -11.97 28.42 -7.15
N SER A 63 -12.82 27.80 -6.30
CA SER A 63 -12.89 28.14 -4.88
C SER A 63 -11.98 27.24 -4.06
N SER A 64 -11.17 27.83 -3.17
CA SER A 64 -10.35 27.10 -2.18
C SER A 64 -9.50 25.98 -2.78
N GLU A 65 -9.00 26.18 -4.00
CA GLU A 65 -8.25 25.15 -4.73
C GLU A 65 -6.98 24.73 -3.99
N ASP A 66 -6.31 25.66 -3.31
CA ASP A 66 -5.14 25.38 -2.49
C ASP A 66 -5.42 24.39 -1.36
N ILE A 67 -6.51 24.60 -0.60
CA ILE A 67 -6.94 23.68 0.47
C ILE A 67 -7.31 22.32 -0.11
N VAL A 68 -8.03 22.31 -1.25
CA VAL A 68 -8.46 21.07 -1.90
C VAL A 68 -7.25 20.25 -2.35
N TYR A 69 -6.33 20.84 -3.11
CA TYR A 69 -5.13 20.15 -3.59
C TYR A 69 -4.23 19.72 -2.41
N TYR A 70 -4.07 20.55 -1.39
CA TYR A 70 -3.29 20.18 -0.21
C TYR A 70 -3.89 18.97 0.51
N THR A 71 -5.21 18.96 0.71
CA THR A 71 -5.92 17.86 1.39
C THR A 71 -5.89 16.57 0.56
N GLU A 72 -6.01 16.69 -0.76
CA GLU A 72 -5.89 15.58 -1.70
C GLU A 72 -4.47 14.98 -1.66
N GLY A 73 -3.43 15.83 -1.61
CA GLY A 73 -2.03 15.40 -1.43
C GLY A 73 -1.82 14.58 -0.16
N LEU A 74 -2.37 15.04 0.98
CA LEU A 74 -2.34 14.29 2.24
C LEU A 74 -3.01 12.92 2.12
N CYS A 75 -4.12 12.83 1.40
CA CYS A 75 -4.81 11.56 1.18
C CYS A 75 -3.93 10.59 0.36
N TYR A 76 -3.27 11.07 -0.69
CA TYR A 76 -2.36 10.24 -1.49
C TYR A 76 -1.13 9.77 -0.70
N GLU A 77 -0.56 10.59 0.19
CA GLU A 77 0.49 10.15 1.12
C GLU A 77 0.01 8.96 1.96
N LYS A 78 -1.19 9.07 2.54
CA LYS A 78 -1.75 8.03 3.41
C LYS A 78 -2.12 6.75 2.68
N LEU A 79 -2.46 6.86 1.40
CA LEU A 79 -2.71 5.73 0.51
C LEU A 79 -1.42 5.06 0.00
N GLY A 80 -0.23 5.57 0.36
CA GLY A 80 1.03 5.03 -0.14
C GLY A 80 1.32 5.37 -1.61
N GLN A 81 0.79 6.50 -2.10
CA GLN A 81 0.91 6.96 -3.49
C GLN A 81 1.76 8.24 -3.58
N PRO A 82 3.08 8.17 -3.36
CA PRO A 82 3.95 9.34 -3.26
C PRO A 82 4.02 10.16 -4.55
N MET A 83 3.95 9.52 -5.72
CA MET A 83 3.93 10.23 -7.02
C MET A 83 2.68 11.08 -7.17
N ASN A 84 1.50 10.51 -6.91
CA ASN A 84 0.23 11.23 -6.98
C ASN A 84 0.21 12.37 -5.95
N ALA A 85 0.72 12.14 -4.74
CA ALA A 85 0.86 13.18 -3.72
C ALA A 85 1.75 14.33 -4.21
N LEU A 86 2.93 14.02 -4.77
CA LEU A 86 3.87 15.00 -5.29
C LEU A 86 3.25 15.84 -6.43
N GLU A 87 2.61 15.19 -7.40
CA GLU A 87 1.93 15.87 -8.50
C GLU A 87 0.83 16.79 -7.98
N THR A 88 0.06 16.33 -6.99
CA THR A 88 -1.04 17.11 -6.39
C THR A 88 -0.52 18.31 -5.61
N TYR A 89 0.55 18.15 -4.81
CA TYR A 89 1.14 19.27 -4.07
C TYR A 89 1.69 20.35 -4.98
N ARG A 90 2.26 19.98 -6.14
CA ARG A 90 2.71 20.96 -7.15
C ARG A 90 1.57 21.79 -7.76
N LEU A 91 0.32 21.34 -7.64
CA LEU A 91 -0.85 22.11 -8.07
C LEU A 91 -1.30 23.15 -7.04
N VAL A 92 -0.83 23.07 -5.79
CA VAL A 92 -1.19 24.03 -4.73
C VAL A 92 -0.63 25.41 -5.06
N LYS A 93 -1.53 26.37 -5.30
CA LYS A 93 -1.20 27.78 -5.53
C LYS A 93 -1.85 28.62 -4.45
N THR A 94 -1.07 29.06 -3.48
CA THR A 94 -1.56 29.84 -2.34
C THR A 94 -0.75 31.12 -2.15
N THR A 95 -1.38 32.14 -1.56
CA THR A 95 -0.71 33.36 -1.11
C THR A 95 -0.34 33.30 0.38
N ASP A 96 -0.79 32.26 1.08
CA ASP A 96 -0.45 32.03 2.48
C ASP A 96 0.98 31.48 2.59
N ALA A 97 1.86 32.25 3.25
CA ALA A 97 3.26 31.91 3.38
C ALA A 97 3.50 30.64 4.22
N ASP A 98 2.65 30.37 5.21
CA ASP A 98 2.79 29.21 6.10
C ASP A 98 2.38 27.93 5.36
N LEU A 99 1.29 27.98 4.60
CA LEU A 99 0.87 26.87 3.74
C LEU A 99 1.88 26.63 2.62
N GLN A 100 2.38 27.69 1.98
CA GLN A 100 3.40 27.55 0.93
C GLN A 100 4.64 26.84 1.47
N LYS A 101 5.16 27.25 2.62
CA LYS A 101 6.32 26.61 3.24
C LYS A 101 6.06 25.13 3.55
N THR A 102 4.88 24.81 4.08
CA THR A 102 4.49 23.42 4.38
C THR A 102 4.47 22.57 3.11
N VAL A 103 3.91 23.10 2.01
CA VAL A 103 3.88 22.42 0.71
C VAL A 103 5.29 22.20 0.16
N GLU A 104 6.17 23.20 0.26
CA GLU A 104 7.57 23.09 -0.16
C GLU A 104 8.31 21.98 0.62
N GLU A 105 8.10 21.90 1.94
CA GLU A 105 8.64 20.82 2.79
C GLU A 105 8.07 19.44 2.37
N LYS A 106 6.76 19.36 2.08
CA LYS A 106 6.12 18.13 1.59
C LYS A 106 6.66 17.67 0.24
N ILE A 107 6.81 18.59 -0.72
CA ILE A 107 7.39 18.32 -2.03
C ILE A 107 8.82 17.82 -1.90
N SER A 108 9.65 18.53 -1.14
CA SER A 108 11.06 18.17 -0.95
C SER A 108 11.21 16.80 -0.27
N GLY A 109 10.38 16.49 0.74
CA GLY A 109 10.40 15.19 1.39
C GLY A 109 9.99 14.05 0.46
N LEU A 110 8.92 14.25 -0.33
CA LEU A 110 8.47 13.26 -1.30
C LEU A 110 9.48 13.04 -2.43
N GLU A 111 10.10 14.09 -2.94
CA GLU A 111 11.17 13.98 -3.95
C GLU A 111 12.35 13.16 -3.43
N ASP A 112 12.75 13.38 -2.17
CA ASP A 112 13.84 12.60 -1.56
C ASP A 112 13.44 11.13 -1.36
N ILE A 113 12.24 10.86 -0.84
CA ILE A 113 11.71 9.49 -0.72
C ILE A 113 11.67 8.79 -2.09
N LEU A 114 11.22 9.49 -3.13
CA LEU A 114 11.15 8.93 -4.49
C LEU A 114 12.53 8.67 -5.11
N ASN A 115 13.61 9.28 -4.62
CA ASN A 115 14.96 8.93 -5.03
C ASN A 115 15.37 7.54 -4.50
N TYR A 116 14.86 7.14 -3.33
CA TYR A 116 15.00 5.78 -2.80
C TYR A 116 14.07 4.79 -3.50
N PHE A 117 12.89 5.24 -3.94
CA PHE A 117 11.85 4.41 -4.56
C PHE A 117 11.42 4.95 -5.94
N PRO A 118 12.28 4.86 -6.96
CA PRO A 118 12.00 5.44 -8.28
C PRO A 118 10.81 4.75 -8.98
N PRO A 119 9.87 5.52 -9.57
CA PRO A 119 8.63 4.98 -10.14
C PRO A 119 8.85 4.09 -11.38
N ASP A 120 9.81 4.42 -12.25
CA ASP A 120 10.09 3.67 -13.49
C ASP A 120 10.71 2.28 -13.25
N GLN A 121 11.23 2.04 -12.05
CA GLN A 121 11.79 0.74 -11.65
C GLN A 121 10.73 -0.28 -11.25
N MET A 122 9.47 0.14 -11.08
CA MET A 122 8.36 -0.77 -10.74
C MET A 122 7.67 -1.41 -11.95
N GLY A 123 8.07 -1.06 -13.19
CA GLY A 123 7.40 -1.52 -14.41
C GLY A 123 8.28 -2.27 -15.41
N VAL A 124 9.46 -1.74 -15.77
CA VAL A 124 10.35 -2.35 -16.77
C VAL A 124 11.79 -1.89 -16.52
N GLY A 125 12.40 -2.25 -15.40
CA GLY A 125 13.77 -1.77 -15.15
C GLY A 125 14.34 -1.90 -13.75
N GLY A 126 14.10 -3.02 -13.06
CA GLY A 126 14.86 -3.43 -11.89
C GLY A 126 14.48 -2.71 -10.59
N LEU A 127 13.94 -3.47 -9.63
CA LEU A 127 13.60 -3.00 -8.28
C LEU A 127 14.81 -2.35 -7.57
N PRO A 128 14.60 -1.24 -6.83
CA PRO A 128 15.70 -0.51 -6.20
C PRO A 128 16.40 -1.42 -5.19
N PRO A 129 17.75 -1.51 -5.15
CA PRO A 129 18.49 -2.45 -4.30
C PRO A 129 17.96 -2.55 -2.86
N ARG A 130 18.01 -3.75 -2.28
CA ARG A 130 17.55 -4.00 -0.91
C ARG A 130 18.18 -3.02 0.09
N ASP A 131 19.45 -2.71 -0.09
CA ASP A 131 20.20 -1.78 0.75
C ASP A 131 19.60 -0.36 0.71
N GLN A 132 19.08 0.09 -0.45
CA GLN A 132 18.43 1.40 -0.57
C GLN A 132 17.15 1.49 0.25
N SER A 133 16.32 0.43 0.25
CA SER A 133 15.12 0.38 1.08
C SER A 133 15.45 0.37 2.58
N GLU A 134 16.54 -0.31 2.98
CA GLU A 134 17.01 -0.30 4.38
C GLU A 134 17.58 1.06 4.78
N GLU A 135 18.34 1.72 3.90
CA GLU A 135 18.81 3.09 4.08
C GLU A 135 17.64 4.08 4.25
N ALA A 136 16.61 3.98 3.41
CA ALA A 136 15.43 4.82 3.49
C ALA A 136 14.68 4.66 4.83
N ILE A 137 14.49 3.41 5.28
CA ILE A 137 13.83 3.11 6.56
C ILE A 137 14.58 3.77 7.71
N GLU A 138 15.91 3.68 7.75
CA GLU A 138 16.69 4.27 8.84
C GLU A 138 16.72 5.80 8.75
N ALA A 139 16.81 6.37 7.54
CA ALA A 139 16.81 7.82 7.32
C ALA A 139 15.52 8.49 7.80
N TYR A 140 14.37 7.83 7.62
CA TYR A 140 13.05 8.39 7.93
C TYR A 140 12.44 7.89 9.23
N LYS A 141 13.17 7.11 10.01
CA LYS A 141 12.72 6.57 11.29
C LYS A 141 12.34 7.67 12.29
N GLY A 142 11.17 7.55 12.90
CA GLY A 142 10.63 8.52 13.86
C GLY A 142 10.13 9.83 13.23
N THR A 143 10.16 9.95 11.91
CA THR A 143 9.58 11.10 11.18
C THR A 143 8.12 10.83 10.82
N GLU A 144 7.39 11.87 10.38
CA GLU A 144 6.02 11.70 9.88
C GLU A 144 5.93 10.81 8.62
N TRP A 145 7.05 10.63 7.91
CA TRP A 145 7.15 9.85 6.68
C TRP A 145 7.44 8.37 6.92
N GLU A 146 7.79 7.98 8.16
CA GLU A 146 8.13 6.59 8.49
C GLU A 146 7.08 5.59 7.95
N PRO A 147 5.76 5.78 8.16
CA PRO A 147 4.77 4.83 7.64
C PRO A 147 4.80 4.71 6.11
N LEU A 148 4.95 5.83 5.40
CA LEU A 148 5.01 5.83 3.94
C LEU A 148 6.24 5.04 3.43
N VAL A 149 7.40 5.28 4.03
CA VAL A 149 8.64 4.57 3.66
C VAL A 149 8.52 3.08 3.90
N TRP A 150 7.92 2.65 5.02
CA TRP A 150 7.66 1.23 5.27
C TRP A 150 6.71 0.60 4.25
N ILE A 151 5.64 1.31 3.85
CA ILE A 151 4.72 0.85 2.79
C ILE A 151 5.48 0.64 1.47
N LEU A 152 6.34 1.59 1.09
CA LEU A 152 7.12 1.52 -0.15
C LEU A 152 8.14 0.39 -0.12
N ALA A 153 8.89 0.23 0.98
CA ALA A 153 9.84 -0.85 1.16
C ALA A 153 9.18 -2.24 1.17
N GLU A 154 7.98 -2.35 1.75
CA GLU A 154 7.22 -3.59 1.73
C GLU A 154 6.71 -3.92 0.33
N ASN A 155 6.15 -2.94 -0.39
CA ASN A 155 5.70 -3.13 -1.78
C ASN A 155 6.85 -3.56 -2.69
N GLU A 156 8.02 -2.96 -2.52
CA GLU A 156 9.25 -3.32 -3.23
C GLU A 156 9.69 -4.76 -2.95
N ALA A 157 9.72 -5.17 -1.68
CA ALA A 157 10.05 -6.54 -1.30
C ALA A 157 9.02 -7.57 -1.81
N VAL A 158 7.73 -7.21 -1.83
CA VAL A 158 6.67 -8.06 -2.41
C VAL A 158 6.89 -8.22 -3.92
N ASN A 159 7.20 -7.13 -4.63
CA ASN A 159 7.48 -7.20 -6.06
C ASN A 159 8.69 -8.09 -6.36
N ARG A 160 9.77 -8.02 -5.54
CA ARG A 160 10.91 -8.94 -5.68
C ARG A 160 10.50 -10.39 -5.55
N ALA A 161 9.69 -10.72 -4.53
CA ALA A 161 9.23 -12.08 -4.33
C ALA A 161 8.42 -12.57 -5.54
N LEU A 162 7.59 -11.70 -6.15
CA LEU A 162 6.84 -12.05 -7.36
C LEU A 162 7.74 -12.23 -8.59
N GLU A 163 8.79 -11.42 -8.74
CA GLU A 163 9.79 -11.59 -9.80
C GLU A 163 10.53 -12.94 -9.67
N GLU A 164 10.89 -13.36 -8.46
CA GLU A 164 11.51 -14.67 -8.21
C GLU A 164 10.59 -15.85 -8.56
N ARG A 165 9.28 -15.69 -8.36
CA ARG A 165 8.29 -16.68 -8.78
C ARG A 165 8.26 -16.78 -10.31
N ASP A 166 8.24 -15.64 -11.00
CA ASP A 166 8.08 -15.60 -12.45
C ASP A 166 9.37 -15.99 -13.20
N SER A 167 10.54 -15.68 -12.65
CA SER A 167 11.86 -15.98 -13.25
C SER A 167 12.18 -17.47 -13.28
N THR A 168 11.75 -18.21 -12.26
CA THR A 168 12.04 -19.65 -12.13
C THR A 168 11.08 -20.52 -12.93
N GLY A 169 9.87 -20.04 -13.21
CA GLY A 169 8.81 -20.82 -13.86
C GLY A 169 8.40 -22.08 -13.08
N GLN A 170 8.90 -22.26 -11.85
CA GLN A 170 8.68 -23.40 -10.98
C GLN A 170 7.92 -22.93 -9.76
N VAL A 171 6.78 -23.58 -9.47
CA VAL A 171 5.96 -23.13 -8.36
C VAL A 171 6.60 -23.52 -7.01
N ALA A 172 7.50 -24.50 -6.99
CA ALA A 172 8.31 -24.91 -5.86
C ALA A 172 9.68 -24.22 -5.73
N SER A 173 9.86 -23.00 -6.25
CA SER A 173 11.12 -22.26 -6.08
C SER A 173 11.47 -22.05 -4.59
N THR A 174 12.65 -22.51 -4.16
CA THR A 174 13.17 -22.27 -2.81
C THR A 174 13.41 -20.78 -2.57
N ALA A 175 13.90 -20.06 -3.58
CA ALA A 175 14.16 -18.62 -3.48
C ALA A 175 12.86 -17.84 -3.24
N TYR A 176 11.76 -18.22 -3.93
CA TYR A 176 10.46 -17.60 -3.71
C TYR A 176 9.95 -17.84 -2.28
N LYS A 177 10.08 -19.08 -1.77
CA LYS A 177 9.74 -19.41 -0.38
C LYS A 177 10.52 -18.56 0.61
N GLU A 178 11.85 -18.48 0.45
CA GLU A 178 12.73 -17.71 1.33
C GLU A 178 12.37 -16.22 1.30
N ALA A 179 12.01 -15.69 0.13
CA ALA A 179 11.51 -14.32 0.00
C ALA A 179 10.20 -14.10 0.77
N LEU A 180 9.24 -15.03 0.69
CA LEU A 180 7.98 -14.94 1.45
C LEU A 180 8.21 -15.04 2.97
N GLU A 181 9.09 -15.92 3.41
CA GLU A 181 9.48 -16.04 4.83
C GLU A 181 10.18 -14.75 5.31
N ALA A 182 11.03 -14.15 4.48
CA ALA A 182 11.66 -12.87 4.78
C ALA A 182 10.65 -11.72 4.89
N LEU A 183 9.59 -11.69 4.08
CA LEU A 183 8.50 -10.70 4.21
C LEU A 183 7.85 -10.78 5.59
N ILE A 184 7.50 -11.98 6.04
CA ILE A 184 6.84 -12.21 7.33
C ILE A 184 7.72 -11.76 8.51
N VAL A 185 9.03 -12.06 8.44
CA VAL A 185 9.97 -11.69 9.51
C VAL A 185 10.25 -10.20 9.50
N ARG A 186 10.49 -9.61 8.32
CA ARG A 186 10.90 -8.20 8.19
C ARG A 186 9.76 -7.23 8.46
N PHE A 187 8.55 -7.57 8.02
CA PHE A 187 7.37 -6.70 8.07
C PHE A 187 6.32 -7.23 9.06
N SER A 188 6.77 -7.76 10.20
CA SER A 188 5.91 -8.37 11.21
C SER A 188 4.86 -7.42 11.80
N ASP A 189 5.16 -6.13 11.79
CA ASP A 189 4.30 -5.08 12.33
C ASP A 189 3.33 -4.50 11.26
N SER A 190 3.41 -4.98 10.02
CA SER A 190 2.55 -4.53 8.93
C SER A 190 1.10 -4.91 9.17
N ALA A 191 0.19 -3.99 8.88
CA ALA A 191 -1.25 -4.28 8.81
C ALA A 191 -1.56 -5.38 7.76
N ARG A 192 -0.64 -5.63 6.82
CA ARG A 192 -0.75 -6.65 5.77
C ARG A 192 -0.09 -7.98 6.11
N ILE A 193 0.36 -8.19 7.34
CA ILE A 193 1.08 -9.42 7.74
C ILE A 193 0.31 -10.70 7.38
N TYR A 194 -1.02 -10.70 7.52
CA TYR A 194 -1.86 -11.84 7.14
C TYR A 194 -1.89 -12.09 5.63
N GLU A 195 -1.73 -11.05 4.79
CA GLU A 195 -1.57 -11.23 3.34
C GLU A 195 -0.29 -12.01 3.04
N HIS A 196 0.80 -11.74 3.76
CA HIS A 196 2.09 -12.44 3.57
C HIS A 196 2.03 -13.88 4.03
N TRP A 197 1.40 -14.14 5.17
CA TRP A 197 1.10 -15.52 5.60
C TRP A 197 0.26 -16.26 4.57
N MET A 198 -0.76 -15.61 4.01
CA MET A 198 -1.59 -16.20 2.96
C MET A 198 -0.80 -16.47 1.68
N ARG A 199 0.14 -15.61 1.29
CA ARG A 199 1.06 -15.88 0.16
C ARG A 199 1.90 -17.13 0.40
N LEU A 200 2.45 -17.28 1.61
CA LEU A 200 3.22 -18.46 1.98
C LEU A 200 2.35 -19.73 2.00
N GLY A 201 1.11 -19.64 2.49
CA GLY A 201 0.15 -20.74 2.43
C GLY A 201 -0.17 -21.17 0.99
N LEU A 202 -0.43 -20.20 0.10
CA LEU A 202 -0.67 -20.45 -1.33
C LEU A 202 0.57 -21.07 -2.01
N TYR A 203 1.78 -20.65 -1.63
CA TYR A 203 3.00 -21.31 -2.10
C TYR A 203 2.99 -22.79 -1.73
N TYR A 204 2.76 -23.14 -0.46
CA TYR A 204 2.74 -24.54 -0.03
C TYR A 204 1.62 -25.36 -0.67
N GLU A 205 0.43 -24.77 -0.88
CA GLU A 205 -0.65 -25.42 -1.62
C GLU A 205 -0.21 -25.77 -3.05
N ASN A 206 0.45 -24.84 -3.74
CA ASN A 206 0.91 -25.09 -5.10
C ASN A 206 2.03 -26.15 -5.15
N VAL A 207 2.96 -26.12 -4.20
CA VAL A 207 3.99 -27.18 -4.06
C VAL A 207 3.33 -28.55 -3.88
N ALA A 208 2.28 -28.64 -3.05
CA ALA A 208 1.54 -29.88 -2.88
C ALA A 208 0.91 -30.36 -4.21
N ARG A 209 0.29 -29.45 -4.97
CA ARG A 209 -0.30 -29.76 -6.30
C ARG A 209 0.74 -30.28 -7.29
N GLU A 210 1.93 -29.70 -7.32
CA GLU A 210 3.04 -30.19 -8.16
C GLU A 210 3.44 -31.63 -7.76
N TRP A 211 3.62 -31.90 -6.46
CA TRP A 211 3.97 -33.24 -5.98
C TRP A 211 2.87 -34.28 -6.22
N ILE A 212 1.59 -33.91 -6.08
CA ILE A 212 0.46 -34.78 -6.44
C ILE A 212 0.55 -35.16 -7.92
N THR A 213 0.76 -34.17 -8.80
CA THR A 213 0.92 -34.41 -10.24
C THR A 213 2.08 -35.38 -10.53
N VAL A 214 3.23 -35.20 -9.86
CA VAL A 214 4.36 -36.13 -9.97
C VAL A 214 4.02 -37.54 -9.44
N GLY A 215 3.24 -37.64 -8.36
CA GLY A 215 2.77 -38.90 -7.82
C GLY A 215 1.84 -39.65 -8.78
N GLU A 216 0.90 -38.94 -9.39
CA GLU A 216 -0.10 -39.48 -10.32
C GLU A 216 0.51 -39.92 -11.66
N TYR A 217 1.33 -39.07 -12.28
CA TYR A 217 1.88 -39.35 -13.62
C TYR A 217 3.26 -40.02 -13.59
N GLY A 218 4.04 -39.78 -12.55
CA GLY A 218 5.39 -40.33 -12.38
C GLY A 218 5.44 -41.62 -11.56
N ASN A 219 4.30 -42.07 -11.01
CA ASN A 219 4.17 -43.29 -10.21
C ASN A 219 5.18 -43.36 -9.04
N ASN A 220 5.39 -42.22 -8.37
CA ASN A 220 6.36 -42.08 -7.28
C ASN A 220 5.63 -42.00 -5.92
N PRO A 221 5.65 -43.07 -5.09
CA PRO A 221 4.95 -43.09 -3.80
C PRO A 221 5.43 -42.03 -2.81
N LYS A 222 6.70 -41.61 -2.90
CA LYS A 222 7.26 -40.56 -2.03
C LYS A 222 6.68 -39.18 -2.32
N ALA A 223 6.14 -38.97 -3.52
CA ALA A 223 5.54 -37.69 -3.90
C ALA A 223 4.28 -37.40 -3.07
N TRP A 224 3.50 -38.41 -2.70
CA TRP A 224 2.33 -38.26 -1.84
C TRP A 224 2.70 -37.83 -0.41
N GLU A 225 3.80 -38.36 0.14
CA GLU A 225 4.31 -37.95 1.46
C GLU A 225 4.77 -36.48 1.44
N LEU A 226 5.42 -36.05 0.35
CA LEU A 226 5.86 -34.67 0.19
C LEU A 226 4.68 -33.71 0.00
N ALA A 227 3.64 -34.12 -0.73
CA ALA A 227 2.40 -33.36 -0.87
C ALA A 227 1.69 -33.18 0.47
N ASP A 228 1.56 -34.24 1.27
CA ASP A 228 0.93 -34.18 2.59
C ASP A 228 1.70 -33.23 3.53
N LYS A 229 3.04 -33.30 3.54
CA LYS A 229 3.88 -32.35 4.31
C LYS A 229 3.70 -30.90 3.87
N ALA A 230 3.49 -30.65 2.58
CA ALA A 230 3.25 -29.31 2.07
C ALA A 230 1.85 -28.81 2.50
N LEU A 231 0.82 -29.65 2.42
CA LEU A 231 -0.54 -29.31 2.88
C LEU A 231 -0.59 -29.01 4.38
N GLN A 232 0.12 -29.77 5.20
CA GLN A 232 0.22 -29.51 6.65
C GLN A 232 0.86 -28.14 6.99
N LYS A 233 1.66 -27.58 6.08
CA LYS A 233 2.25 -26.24 6.25
C LYS A 233 1.36 -25.12 5.68
N ALA A 234 0.39 -25.47 4.83
CA ALA A 234 -0.56 -24.53 4.27
C ALA A 234 -1.77 -24.28 5.21
N SER A 235 -2.06 -25.25 6.09
CA SER A 235 -3.10 -25.19 7.13
C SER A 235 -2.66 -24.44 8.38
#